data_AF-A0A844KGB5-F1
#
_entry.id   AF-A0A844KGB5-F1
#
_cell.length_a   1.000
_cell.length_b   1.000
_cell.length_c   1.000
_cell.angle_alpha   90.00
_cell.angle_beta   90.00
_cell.angle_gamma   90.00
#
_symmetry.space_group_name_H-M   'P 1'
#
loop_
_entity.id
_entity.type
_entity.pdbx_description
1 polymer ?
#
loop_
_entity_poly.entity_id
_entity_poly.type
_entity_poly.pdbx_seq_one_letter_code
_entity_poly.pdbx_strand_id
1 'polypeptide(L)' 'MPHRSIHKLRKTYCTMLIDAGCEDSIIMNQLGHASIETSRKYYYFCNRTKQHQMDQVRKAINI' A
#
# COMPACT_ATOMS: atom_id res chain seq x y z
N MET A 1 -9.87 -5.80 -23.40
CA MET A 1 -9.44 -5.62 -22.00
C MET A 1 -10.30 -4.54 -21.36
N PRO A 2 -10.74 -4.67 -20.09
CA PRO A 2 -11.57 -3.64 -19.46
C PRO A 2 -10.78 -2.34 -19.25
N HIS A 3 -11.45 -1.20 -19.42
CA HIS A 3 -10.87 0.12 -19.16
C HIS A 3 -10.39 0.22 -17.71
N ARG A 4 -9.19 0.80 -17.51
CA ARG A 4 -8.62 1.06 -16.18
C ARG A 4 -8.35 2.55 -16.05
N SER A 5 -8.99 3.19 -15.07
CA SER A 5 -8.79 4.62 -14.80
C SER A 5 -7.42 4.90 -14.18
N ILE A 6 -6.92 6.12 -14.35
CA ILE A 6 -5.70 6.62 -13.70
C ILE A 6 -5.76 6.47 -12.18
N HIS A 7 -6.95 6.61 -11.59
CA HIS A 7 -7.15 6.39 -10.16
C HIS A 7 -6.70 4.97 -9.73
N LYS A 8 -6.87 3.96 -10.58
CA LYS A 8 -6.41 2.59 -10.30
C LYS A 8 -4.89 2.49 -10.25
N LEU A 9 -4.19 3.19 -11.15
CA LEU A 9 -2.72 3.30 -11.11
C LEU A 9 -2.26 4.01 -9.84
N ARG A 10 -2.96 5.08 -9.42
CA ARG A 10 -2.65 5.80 -8.18
C ARG A 10 -2.77 4.90 -6.94
N LYS A 11 -3.77 4.02 -6.90
CA LYS A 11 -3.88 2.99 -5.85
C LYS A 11 -2.71 2.01 -5.89
N THR A 12 -2.35 1.50 -7.06
CA THR A 12 -1.19 0.60 -7.21
C THR A 12 0.10 1.26 -6.74
N TYR A 13 0.33 2.52 -7.11
CA TYR A 13 1.47 3.29 -6.67
C TYR A 13 1.50 3.45 -5.14
N CYS A 14 0.35 3.79 -4.52
CA CYS A 14 0.21 3.84 -3.06
C CYS A 14 0.55 2.50 -2.39
N THR A 15 0.03 1.37 -2.90
CA THR A 15 0.34 0.04 -2.37
C THR A 15 1.85 -0.23 -2.42
N MET A 16 2.51 0.09 -3.53
CA MET A 16 3.94 -0.16 -3.67
C MET A 16 4.78 0.64 -2.67
N LEU A 17 4.43 1.90 -2.40
CA LEU A 17 5.14 2.72 -1.41
C LEU A 17 4.96 2.19 0.01
N ILE A 18 3.73 1.77 0.36
CA ILE A 18 3.43 1.17 1.67
C ILE A 18 4.18 -0.15 1.85
N ASP A 19 4.15 -1.03 0.84
CA ASP A 19 4.84 -2.32 0.86
C ASP A 19 6.37 -2.17 0.95
N ALA A 20 6.92 -1.10 0.38
CA ALA A 20 8.34 -0.79 0.45
C ALA A 20 8.76 -0.22 1.82
N GLY A 21 7.82 0.06 2.71
CA GLY A 21 8.08 0.62 4.04
C GLY A 21 8.42 2.11 4.01
N CYS A 22 7.94 2.87 3.02
CA CYS A 22 8.11 4.32 3.00
C CYS A 22 7.38 4.98 4.17
N GLU A 23 7.95 6.08 4.69
CA GLU A 23 7.35 6.87 5.76
C GLU A 23 5.99 7.46 5.36
N ASP A 24 5.05 7.48 6.30
CA ASP A 24 3.67 7.95 6.07
C ASP A 24 3.63 9.39 5.54
N SER A 25 4.53 10.25 6.01
CA SER A 25 4.66 11.65 5.56
C SER A 25 5.06 11.76 4.08
N ILE A 26 5.96 10.89 3.62
CA ILE A 26 6.40 10.83 2.21
C ILE A 26 5.25 10.33 1.34
N ILE A 27 4.56 9.28 1.78
CA ILE A 27 3.41 8.71 1.07
C ILE A 27 2.30 9.75 0.93
N MET A 28 1.98 10.47 2.00
CA MET A 28 0.97 11.53 2.00
C MET A 28 1.34 12.66 1.04
N ASN A 29 2.59 13.11 1.05
CA ASN A 29 3.07 14.15 0.15
C ASN A 29 2.96 13.72 -1.32
N GLN A 30 3.42 12.51 -1.66
CA GLN A 30 3.36 12.00 -3.04
C GLN A 30 1.93 11.79 -3.55
N LEU A 31 1.00 11.43 -2.67
CA LEU A 31 -0.40 11.18 -3.04
C LEU A 31 -1.30 12.42 -2.94
N GLY A 32 -0.80 13.52 -2.37
CA GLY A 32 -1.58 14.72 -2.07
C GLY A 32 -2.68 14.47 -1.04
N HIS A 33 -2.43 13.60 -0.05
CA HIS A 33 -3.41 13.26 0.98
C HIS A 33 -3.16 14.05 2.26
N ALA A 34 -4.24 14.59 2.84
CA ALA A 34 -4.19 15.29 4.13
C ALA A 34 -3.99 14.34 5.32
N SER A 35 -4.33 13.05 5.17
CA SER A 35 -4.15 12.04 6.22
C SER A 35 -3.73 10.69 5.65
N ILE A 36 -2.90 9.96 6.40
CA ILE A 36 -2.50 8.59 6.05
C ILE A 36 -3.69 7.62 6.08
N GLU A 37 -4.72 7.89 6.89
CA GLU A 37 -5.95 7.11 6.92
C GLU A 37 -6.57 7.02 5.51
N THR A 38 -6.58 8.13 4.77
CA THR A 38 -7.09 8.14 3.39
C THR A 38 -6.32 7.15 2.52
N SER A 39 -4.98 7.17 2.59
CA SER A 39 -4.10 6.24 1.86
C SER A 39 -4.39 4.79 2.23
N ARG A 40 -4.41 4.45 3.52
CA ARG A 40 -4.58 3.07 3.98
C ARG A 40 -5.99 2.52 3.76
N LYS A 41 -7.03 3.36 3.87
CA LYS A 41 -8.43 2.93 3.75
C LYS A 41 -8.89 2.79 2.31
N TYR A 42 -8.48 3.70 1.43
CA TYR A 42 -9.04 3.77 0.07
C TYR A 42 -8.04 3.44 -1.05
N TYR A 43 -6.74 3.56 -0.79
CA TYR A 43 -5.71 3.40 -1.82
C TYR A 43 -4.84 2.16 -1.63
N TYR A 44 -4.64 1.71 -0.40
CA TYR A 44 -3.96 0.46 -0.13
C TYR A 44 -4.86 -0.74 -0.41
N PHE A 45 -4.30 -1.69 -1.17
CA PHE A 45 -4.86 -3.02 -1.33
C PHE A 45 -3.71 -4.01 -1.26
N CYS A 46 -3.76 -4.96 -0.31
CA CYS A 46 -2.78 -6.03 -0.22
C CYS A 46 -2.94 -6.95 -1.43
N ASN A 47 -2.03 -6.84 -2.39
CA ASN A 47 -2.00 -7.65 -3.61
C ASN A 47 -1.06 -8.86 -3.50
N ARG A 48 -0.60 -9.16 -2.28
CA ARG A 48 0.37 -10.23 -2.00
C ARG A 48 -0.32 -11.56 -1.75
N THR A 49 0.41 -12.64 -1.98
CA THR A 49 -0.09 -14.00 -1.75
C THR A 49 -0.30 -14.26 -0.25
N LYS A 50 -1.19 -15.20 0.06
CA LYS A 50 -1.39 -15.67 1.46
C LYS A 50 -0.08 -16.12 2.11
N GLN A 51 0.81 -16.75 1.33
CA GLN A 51 2.14 -17.15 1.79
C GLN A 51 2.96 -15.95 2.26
N HIS A 52 3.02 -14.88 1.46
CA HIS A 52 3.74 -13.66 1.82
C HIS A 52 3.21 -13.04 3.12
N GLN A 53 1.88 -13.03 3.32
CA GLN A 53 1.27 -12.53 4.56
C GLN A 53 1.70 -13.37 5.78
N MET A 54 1.74 -14.70 5.63
CA MET A 54 2.20 -15.60 6.70
C MET A 54 3.67 -15.39 7.02
N ASP A 55 4.51 -15.16 6.01
CA ASP A 55 5.94 -14.93 6.21
C ASP A 55 6.21 -13.59 6.92
N GLN A 56 5.43 -12.55 6.63
CA GLN A 56 5.49 -11.27 7.38
C GLN A 56 5.16 -11.48 8.86
N VAL A 57 4.10 -12.23 9.18
CA VAL A 57 3.72 -12.53 10.57
C VAL A 57 4.81 -13.34 11.26
N ARG A 58 5.34 -14.38 10.61
CA ARG A 58 6.45 -15.19 11.16
C ARG A 58 7.68 -14.35 11.45
N LYS A 59 8.07 -13.46 10.53
CA LYS A 59 9.21 -12.56 10.70
C LYS A 59 9.00 -11.57 11.86
N ALA A 60 7.77 -11.12 12.09
CA ALA A 60 7.46 -10.20 13.18
C ALA A 60 7.47 -10.88 14.56
N ILE A 61 7.11 -12.17 14.63
CA ILE A 61 7.06 -12.94 15.87
C ILE A 61 8.44 -13.52 16.24
N ASN A 62 9.22 -13.94 15.23
CA ASN A 62 10.58 -14.44 15.44
C ASN A 62 11.55 -13.27 15.58
N ILE A 63 11.71 -12.79 16.82
CA ILE A 63 12.77 -11.87 17.26
C ILE A 63 14.00 -12.68 17.62
#